data_AF-A0A502EWS6-F1
#
_entry.id   AF-A0A502EWS6-F1
#
_cell.length_a   1.000
_cell.length_b   1.000
_cell.length_c   1.000
_cell.angle_alpha   90.00
_cell.angle_beta   90.00
_cell.angle_gamma   90.00
#
_symmetry.space_group_name_H-M   'P 1'
#
loop_
_entity.id
_entity.type
_entity.pdbx_description
1 polymer ?
#
loop_
_entity_poly.entity_id
_entity_poly.type
_entity_poly.pdbx_seq_one_letter_code
_entity_poly.pdbx_strand_id
1 'polypeptide(L)'
;MRKPISYFLSCALFAGVLVGCSDDSKDENYNPTYLSSIDATNLPAGNKPMTMFEDGESSSRMYDNKDRWFRVNQPMQVIQKGKDSVQISLYSPVGLTDVKVYAKLPNYDKRFVVLEFTKVPAFHRSFHQLPLVDGKHDYKLEDGKTVTIDKINGFSSGAIQFSVESSDPLFEKFKKIKSNRLVQFSTQYHLNNPADDPNKFSPMNPVLAKEAITMIINYSYAISHPLYYDTFMNFDRFKKEQATTAGTATVNGALNWHGNADDDAANGVYDYLTKAQIETTYNTYIDNRTLNMAMVGGGSAWGGGALASQWESGYVTGHWKGEMSVWSHEYSHHSGYSHSSNLANSGEGGGQQEMLTEFYKYLIYLNDLPFLDPDVLKTYTKTAYLTGTYKKPIFTINPKNSFLVKYKGEGKWK
;
A
#
# COMPACT_ATOMS: atom_id res chain seq x y z
N MET A 1 -29.00 -39.21 14.11
CA MET A 1 -29.97 -38.61 13.16
C MET A 1 -29.30 -37.42 12.48
N ARG A 2 -28.83 -37.60 11.24
CA ARG A 2 -28.19 -36.57 10.41
C ARG A 2 -29.25 -36.01 9.44
N LYS A 3 -29.41 -34.69 9.38
CA LYS A 3 -30.24 -34.01 8.37
C LYS A 3 -29.41 -33.82 7.09
N PRO A 4 -29.99 -33.98 5.88
CA PRO A 4 -29.30 -33.71 4.64
C PRO A 4 -29.29 -32.21 4.34
N ILE A 5 -28.14 -31.72 3.88
CA ILE A 5 -27.96 -30.36 3.35
C ILE A 5 -28.22 -30.44 1.85
N SER A 6 -29.25 -29.73 1.40
CA SER A 6 -29.61 -29.56 0.00
C SER A 6 -28.62 -28.60 -0.66
N TYR A 7 -27.87 -29.08 -1.66
CA TYR A 7 -27.09 -28.22 -2.55
C TYR A 7 -28.05 -27.50 -3.51
N PHE A 8 -28.20 -26.19 -3.35
CA PHE A 8 -28.73 -25.34 -4.42
C PHE A 8 -27.63 -25.20 -5.48
N LEU A 9 -27.82 -25.85 -6.63
CA LEU A 9 -27.03 -25.62 -7.84
C LEU A 9 -27.35 -24.21 -8.35
N SER A 10 -26.40 -23.28 -8.21
CA SER A 10 -26.45 -21.99 -8.89
C SER A 10 -26.20 -22.23 -10.38
N CYS A 11 -27.25 -22.21 -11.20
CA CYS A 11 -27.12 -22.20 -12.66
C CYS A 11 -26.36 -20.93 -13.10
N ALA A 12 -25.08 -21.08 -13.44
CA ALA A 12 -24.34 -20.07 -14.18
C ALA A 12 -24.89 -20.04 -15.62
N LEU A 13 -25.63 -18.99 -15.96
CA LEU A 13 -25.99 -18.70 -17.35
C LEU A 13 -24.71 -18.32 -18.10
N PHE A 14 -24.21 -19.26 -18.90
CA PHE A 14 -23.19 -18.99 -19.91
C PHE A 14 -23.80 -18.12 -21.01
N ALA A 15 -23.36 -16.87 -21.10
CA ALA A 15 -23.56 -16.08 -22.31
C ALA A 15 -22.63 -16.64 -23.39
N GLY A 16 -23.20 -17.24 -24.44
CA GLY A 16 -22.45 -17.65 -25.62
C GLY A 16 -21.89 -16.41 -26.31
N VAL A 17 -20.57 -16.24 -26.25
CA VAL A 17 -19.83 -15.27 -27.06
C VAL A 17 -19.50 -15.95 -28.37
N LEU A 18 -20.07 -15.47 -29.48
CA LEU A 18 -19.60 -15.83 -30.81
C LEU A 18 -18.28 -15.11 -31.05
N VAL A 19 -17.20 -15.86 -31.30
CA VAL A 19 -15.87 -15.33 -31.60
C VAL A 19 -15.60 -15.58 -33.08
N GLY A 20 -15.41 -14.51 -33.85
CA GLY A 20 -14.74 -14.58 -35.14
C GLY A 20 -13.23 -14.47 -34.92
N CYS A 21 -12.49 -15.57 -34.97
CA CYS A 21 -11.07 -15.54 -35.26
C CYS A 21 -10.92 -15.29 -36.76
N SER A 22 -10.59 -14.07 -37.19
CA SER A 22 -10.26 -13.84 -38.60
C SER A 22 -8.79 -14.16 -38.84
N ASP A 23 -8.50 -15.40 -39.23
CA ASP A 23 -7.48 -15.62 -40.25
C ASP A 23 -8.13 -15.26 -41.60
N ASP A 24 -7.57 -14.25 -42.28
CA ASP A 24 -7.77 -13.92 -43.70
C ASP A 24 -9.20 -13.89 -44.27
N SER A 25 -10.12 -13.14 -43.64
CA SER A 25 -11.25 -12.55 -44.37
C SER A 25 -11.18 -11.03 -44.26
N LYS A 26 -10.67 -10.41 -45.32
CA LYS A 26 -10.77 -8.95 -45.50
C LYS A 26 -12.24 -8.62 -45.74
N ASP A 27 -12.93 -8.25 -44.68
CA ASP A 27 -14.10 -7.39 -44.82
C ASP A 27 -13.57 -6.05 -45.36
N GLU A 28 -13.60 -5.87 -46.68
CA GLU A 28 -12.87 -4.81 -47.40
C GLU A 28 -13.30 -3.37 -47.01
N ASN A 29 -14.25 -3.22 -46.08
CA ASN A 29 -14.76 -1.94 -45.57
C ASN A 29 -14.63 -1.74 -44.05
N TYR A 30 -13.94 -2.60 -43.29
CA TYR A 30 -13.76 -2.37 -41.86
C TYR A 30 -12.60 -1.40 -41.58
N ASN A 31 -12.96 -0.19 -41.14
CA ASN A 31 -11.98 0.79 -40.63
C ASN A 31 -11.64 0.44 -39.16
N PRO A 32 -10.37 0.22 -38.82
CA PRO A 32 -9.98 -0.05 -37.44
C PRO A 32 -10.40 1.08 -36.50
N THR A 33 -10.99 0.72 -35.35
CA THR A 33 -11.50 1.65 -34.34
C THR A 33 -10.72 1.48 -33.03
N TYR A 34 -9.57 2.14 -32.95
CA TYR A 34 -8.77 2.20 -31.73
C TYR A 34 -9.28 3.27 -30.78
N LEU A 35 -9.19 2.98 -29.49
CA LEU A 35 -9.53 3.93 -28.43
C LEU A 35 -8.46 5.03 -28.32
N SER A 36 -8.90 6.27 -28.09
CA SER A 36 -8.01 7.38 -27.82
C SER A 36 -7.49 7.33 -26.37
N SER A 37 -6.25 7.76 -26.17
CA SER A 37 -5.68 7.92 -24.83
C SER A 37 -6.38 9.05 -24.06
N ILE A 38 -6.48 8.88 -22.74
CA ILE A 38 -7.24 9.75 -21.84
C ILE A 38 -6.26 10.62 -21.03
N ASP A 39 -6.45 11.93 -21.03
CA ASP A 39 -5.85 12.80 -20.02
C ASP A 39 -6.83 12.94 -18.85
N ALA A 40 -6.54 12.28 -17.72
CA ALA A 40 -7.44 12.32 -16.57
C ALA A 40 -7.45 13.68 -15.85
N THR A 41 -6.61 14.64 -16.26
CA THR A 41 -6.70 16.04 -15.80
C THR A 41 -7.71 16.86 -16.61
N ASN A 42 -8.16 16.36 -17.76
CA ASN A 42 -9.09 17.04 -18.66
C ASN A 42 -10.15 16.06 -19.20
N LEU A 43 -10.97 15.54 -18.30
CA LEU A 43 -12.03 14.60 -18.66
C LEU A 43 -13.28 15.32 -19.24
N PRO A 44 -14.08 14.64 -20.09
CA PRO A 44 -15.31 15.20 -20.65
C PRO A 44 -16.31 15.68 -19.58
N ALA A 45 -17.18 16.64 -19.93
CA ALA A 45 -18.08 17.30 -18.97
C ALA A 45 -18.96 16.37 -18.12
N GLY A 46 -19.31 15.18 -18.63
CA GLY A 46 -20.08 14.14 -17.92
C GLY A 46 -19.28 13.27 -16.95
N ASN A 47 -17.95 13.36 -16.96
CA ASN A 47 -17.03 12.62 -16.09
C ASN A 47 -16.00 13.59 -15.54
N LYS A 48 -16.28 14.25 -14.41
CA LYS A 48 -15.31 15.20 -13.82
C LYS A 48 -14.27 14.42 -13.01
N PRO A 49 -12.98 14.76 -13.13
CA PRO A 49 -11.97 14.18 -12.26
C PRO A 49 -12.28 14.61 -10.82
N MET A 50 -12.25 13.65 -9.91
CA MET A 50 -12.40 13.92 -8.48
C MET A 50 -11.05 13.76 -7.81
N THR A 51 -10.60 14.78 -7.08
CA THR A 51 -9.50 14.62 -6.15
C THR A 51 -10.05 14.01 -4.87
N MET A 52 -9.52 12.86 -4.47
CA MET A 52 -9.84 12.23 -3.20
C MET A 52 -9.08 12.93 -2.07
N PHE A 53 -9.69 12.97 -0.90
CA PHE A 53 -9.12 13.54 0.32
C PHE A 53 -8.78 15.03 0.16
N GLU A 54 -9.63 15.79 -0.53
CA GLU A 54 -9.48 17.25 -0.57
C GLU A 54 -9.49 17.83 0.84
N ASP A 55 -8.74 18.90 1.08
CA ASP A 55 -8.52 19.38 2.45
C ASP A 55 -9.84 19.72 3.17
N GLY A 56 -10.80 20.30 2.46
CA GLY A 56 -12.15 20.63 2.95
C GLY A 56 -13.21 19.53 2.76
N GLU A 57 -12.85 18.34 2.27
CA GLU A 57 -13.80 17.21 2.17
C GLU A 57 -14.23 16.75 3.58
N SER A 58 -15.50 16.38 3.74
CA SER A 58 -15.96 15.79 5.00
C SER A 58 -15.19 14.52 5.33
N SER A 59 -14.65 14.42 6.56
CA SER A 59 -13.97 13.20 7.05
C SER A 59 -14.87 11.97 6.95
N SER A 60 -16.20 12.10 6.98
CA SER A 60 -17.11 10.96 6.80
C SER A 60 -16.89 10.19 5.49
N ARG A 61 -16.47 10.87 4.42
CA ARG A 61 -16.13 10.23 3.14
C ARG A 61 -14.83 9.42 3.23
N MET A 62 -13.81 9.97 3.88
CA MET A 62 -12.55 9.27 4.17
C MET A 62 -12.77 7.97 4.95
N TYR A 63 -13.76 7.97 5.85
CA TYR A 63 -14.13 6.81 6.67
C TYR A 63 -15.12 5.83 6.01
N ASP A 64 -15.66 6.15 4.84
CA ASP A 64 -16.52 5.21 4.12
C ASP A 64 -15.68 4.12 3.46
N ASN A 65 -15.49 3.01 4.17
CA ASN A 65 -14.69 1.87 3.69
C ASN A 65 -15.33 1.08 2.53
N LYS A 66 -16.55 1.43 2.10
CA LYS A 66 -17.11 0.96 0.81
C LYS A 66 -16.60 1.81 -0.36
N ASP A 67 -16.10 3.00 -0.06
CA ASP A 67 -15.69 4.03 -1.01
C ASP A 67 -14.17 4.27 -1.02
N ARG A 68 -13.55 4.37 0.16
CA ARG A 68 -12.14 4.70 0.40
C ARG A 68 -11.43 3.53 1.05
N TRP A 69 -10.68 2.80 0.24
CA TRP A 69 -9.81 1.72 0.66
C TRP A 69 -8.84 1.42 -0.47
N PHE A 70 -7.68 0.86 -0.15
CA PHE A 70 -6.79 0.34 -1.18
C PHE A 70 -5.94 -0.80 -0.65
N ARG A 71 -5.47 -1.66 -1.54
CA ARG A 71 -4.39 -2.60 -1.21
C ARG A 71 -3.07 -1.87 -1.44
N VAL A 72 -2.15 -1.93 -0.48
CA VAL A 72 -0.94 -1.09 -0.54
C VAL A 72 -0.01 -1.42 -1.71
N ASN A 73 -0.05 -2.65 -2.23
CA ASN A 73 0.61 -3.04 -3.48
C ASN A 73 -0.19 -2.74 -4.77
N GLN A 74 -1.40 -2.16 -4.63
CA GLN A 74 -2.23 -1.70 -5.74
C GLN A 74 -2.73 -0.25 -5.49
N PRO A 75 -1.83 0.75 -5.37
CA PRO A 75 -2.27 2.14 -5.20
C PRO A 75 -3.11 2.65 -6.38
N MET A 76 -2.85 2.15 -7.59
CA MET A 76 -3.71 2.36 -8.77
C MET A 76 -4.73 1.22 -8.86
N GLN A 77 -5.98 1.53 -8.54
CA GLN A 77 -7.09 0.59 -8.50
C GLN A 77 -8.01 0.72 -9.70
N VAL A 78 -8.49 -0.43 -10.16
CA VAL A 78 -9.52 -0.57 -11.19
C VAL A 78 -10.62 -1.47 -10.63
N ILE A 79 -11.81 -0.90 -10.45
CA ILE A 79 -12.94 -1.62 -9.85
C ILE A 79 -14.13 -1.57 -10.81
N GLN A 80 -14.63 -2.72 -11.22
CA GLN A 80 -15.88 -2.80 -11.98
C GLN A 80 -17.04 -2.20 -11.16
N LYS A 81 -17.82 -1.32 -11.79
CA LYS A 81 -19.03 -0.73 -11.24
C LYS A 81 -20.21 -1.10 -12.12
N GLY A 82 -21.13 -1.87 -11.55
CA GLY A 82 -22.28 -2.38 -12.31
C GLY A 82 -21.86 -3.29 -13.47
N LYS A 83 -22.60 -3.19 -14.58
CA LYS A 83 -22.41 -4.07 -15.74
C LYS A 83 -21.55 -3.46 -16.84
N ASP A 84 -21.30 -2.16 -16.81
CA ASP A 84 -20.83 -1.41 -17.97
C ASP A 84 -19.72 -0.41 -17.68
N SER A 85 -19.28 -0.27 -16.42
CA SER A 85 -18.39 0.81 -16.03
C SER A 85 -17.25 0.34 -15.14
N VAL A 86 -16.18 1.12 -15.08
CA VAL A 86 -15.08 0.98 -14.13
C VAL A 86 -14.84 2.27 -13.37
N GLN A 87 -14.54 2.12 -12.10
CA GLN A 87 -13.94 3.16 -11.29
C GLN A 87 -12.41 3.02 -11.36
N ILE A 88 -11.76 4.14 -11.66
CA ILE A 88 -10.31 4.30 -11.57
C ILE A 88 -10.01 5.10 -10.32
N SER A 89 -9.05 4.68 -9.50
CA SER A 89 -8.63 5.41 -8.30
C SER A 89 -7.12 5.30 -8.09
N LEU A 90 -6.44 6.42 -7.84
CA LEU A 90 -5.03 6.45 -7.51
C LEU A 90 -4.84 6.95 -6.08
N TYR A 91 -4.35 6.10 -5.18
CA TYR A 91 -3.99 6.44 -3.80
C TYR A 91 -2.50 6.79 -3.74
N SER A 92 -2.14 7.97 -4.23
CA SER A 92 -0.75 8.44 -4.27
C SER A 92 -0.70 9.96 -4.21
N PRO A 93 0.28 10.55 -3.46
CA PRO A 93 0.53 11.99 -3.47
C PRO A 93 1.14 12.51 -4.77
N VAL A 94 1.64 11.62 -5.62
CA VAL A 94 2.19 11.94 -6.94
C VAL A 94 1.37 11.21 -8.00
N GLY A 95 1.04 11.90 -9.09
CA GLY A 95 0.34 11.31 -10.22
C GLY A 95 1.17 10.28 -10.97
N LEU A 96 0.55 9.58 -11.92
CA LEU A 96 1.21 8.63 -12.82
C LEU A 96 1.06 9.07 -14.27
N THR A 97 1.99 8.64 -15.12
CA THR A 97 1.96 8.85 -16.57
C THR A 97 1.96 7.52 -17.33
N ASP A 98 1.54 7.54 -18.61
CA ASP A 98 1.52 6.35 -19.49
C ASP A 98 0.93 5.10 -18.81
N VAL A 99 -0.29 5.22 -18.29
CA VAL A 99 -0.95 4.13 -17.58
C VAL A 99 -1.86 3.36 -18.53
N LYS A 100 -1.64 2.05 -18.63
CA LYS A 100 -2.46 1.13 -19.41
C LYS A 100 -3.26 0.24 -18.48
N VAL A 101 -4.58 0.28 -18.62
CA VAL A 101 -5.47 -0.67 -17.98
C VAL A 101 -5.72 -1.79 -18.97
N TYR A 102 -5.30 -2.99 -18.59
CA TYR A 102 -5.55 -4.21 -19.33
C TYR A 102 -6.81 -4.90 -18.82
N ALA A 103 -7.53 -5.55 -19.73
CA ALA A 103 -8.61 -6.46 -19.46
C ALA A 103 -8.25 -7.88 -19.93
N LYS A 104 -8.66 -8.89 -19.15
CA LYS A 104 -8.65 -10.29 -19.55
C LYS A 104 -10.06 -10.86 -19.41
N LEU A 105 -10.56 -11.42 -20.52
CA LEU A 105 -11.82 -12.14 -20.57
C LEU A 105 -11.58 -13.65 -20.40
N PRO A 106 -12.50 -14.42 -19.81
CA PRO A 106 -12.33 -15.86 -19.56
C PRO A 106 -11.99 -16.68 -20.81
N ASN A 107 -12.54 -16.29 -21.97
CA ASN A 107 -12.37 -17.00 -23.23
C ASN A 107 -11.21 -16.45 -24.09
N TYR A 108 -10.40 -15.54 -23.54
CA TYR A 108 -9.22 -14.99 -24.21
C TYR A 108 -7.98 -15.32 -23.40
N ASP A 109 -7.01 -15.98 -24.04
CA ASP A 109 -5.76 -16.36 -23.39
C ASP A 109 -4.94 -15.13 -22.96
N LYS A 110 -4.93 -14.11 -23.82
CA LYS A 110 -4.15 -12.88 -23.67
C LYS A 110 -4.99 -11.72 -23.15
N ARG A 111 -4.36 -10.83 -22.39
CA ARG A 111 -4.97 -9.55 -22.00
C ARG A 111 -4.77 -8.49 -23.10
N PHE A 112 -5.66 -7.50 -23.13
CA PHE A 112 -5.63 -6.38 -24.07
C PHE A 112 -5.87 -5.05 -23.36
N VAL A 113 -5.33 -3.96 -23.90
CA VAL A 113 -5.47 -2.61 -23.33
C VAL A 113 -6.90 -2.12 -23.54
N VAL A 114 -7.66 -1.96 -22.46
CA VAL A 114 -9.04 -1.47 -22.48
C VAL A 114 -9.16 0.03 -22.22
N LEU A 115 -8.20 0.62 -21.49
CA LEU A 115 -8.08 2.07 -21.31
C LEU A 115 -6.59 2.45 -21.29
N GLU A 116 -6.27 3.61 -21.86
CA GLU A 116 -4.93 4.18 -21.82
C GLU A 116 -5.02 5.61 -21.28
N PHE A 117 -4.19 5.95 -20.29
CA PHE A 117 -4.13 7.28 -19.70
C PHE A 117 -2.74 7.88 -19.93
N THR A 118 -2.68 9.05 -20.56
CA THR A 118 -1.42 9.80 -20.67
C THR A 118 -0.99 10.34 -19.32
N LYS A 119 -1.98 10.73 -18.48
CA LYS A 119 -1.77 11.26 -17.14
C LYS A 119 -2.92 10.90 -16.20
N VAL A 120 -2.59 10.50 -14.99
CA VAL A 120 -3.50 10.29 -13.85
C VAL A 120 -3.03 11.17 -12.69
N PRO A 121 -3.81 12.18 -12.24
CA PRO A 121 -3.36 13.09 -11.19
C PRO A 121 -3.25 12.42 -9.81
N ALA A 122 -2.58 13.08 -8.86
CA ALA A 122 -2.49 12.61 -7.48
C ALA A 122 -3.88 12.50 -6.84
N PHE A 123 -4.06 11.49 -5.98
CA PHE A 123 -5.34 11.17 -5.33
C PHE A 123 -6.54 11.12 -6.30
N HIS A 124 -6.33 10.72 -7.55
CA HIS A 124 -7.37 10.78 -8.59
C HIS A 124 -8.48 9.77 -8.37
N ARG A 125 -9.69 10.14 -8.78
CA ARG A 125 -10.79 9.21 -9.04
C ARG A 125 -11.65 9.65 -10.21
N SER A 126 -12.03 8.70 -11.06
CA SER A 126 -13.05 8.91 -12.10
C SER A 126 -13.75 7.62 -12.48
N PHE A 127 -14.83 7.74 -13.25
CA PHE A 127 -15.64 6.61 -13.71
C PHE A 127 -15.67 6.59 -15.23
N HIS A 128 -15.43 5.44 -15.84
CA HIS A 128 -15.41 5.31 -17.29
C HIS A 128 -16.32 4.17 -17.70
N GLN A 129 -17.11 4.39 -18.75
CA GLN A 129 -17.79 3.30 -19.41
C GLN A 129 -16.75 2.35 -20.00
N LEU A 130 -16.95 1.04 -19.84
CA LEU A 130 -16.14 0.02 -20.47
C LEU A 130 -16.37 0.08 -21.97
N PRO A 131 -15.34 0.31 -22.79
CA PRO A 131 -15.49 0.37 -24.25
C PRO A 131 -16.10 -0.91 -24.83
N LEU A 132 -15.84 -2.06 -24.19
CA LEU A 132 -16.41 -3.37 -24.55
C LEU A 132 -17.95 -3.42 -24.57
N VAL A 133 -18.64 -2.50 -23.89
CA VAL A 133 -20.11 -2.45 -23.86
C VAL A 133 -20.68 -1.35 -24.77
N ASP A 134 -19.84 -0.45 -25.27
CA ASP A 134 -20.26 0.67 -26.10
C ASP A 134 -20.48 0.20 -27.54
N GLY A 135 -19.48 -0.49 -28.11
CA GLY A 135 -19.53 -1.00 -29.47
C GLY A 135 -18.45 -2.04 -29.79
N LYS A 136 -18.32 -2.33 -31.08
CA LYS A 136 -17.21 -3.12 -31.64
C LYS A 136 -15.97 -2.23 -31.72
N HIS A 137 -14.85 -2.72 -31.21
CA HIS A 137 -13.58 -1.97 -31.16
C HIS A 137 -12.37 -2.85 -31.41
N ASP A 138 -11.25 -2.21 -31.78
CA ASP A 138 -9.94 -2.83 -31.89
C ASP A 138 -9.06 -2.50 -30.68
N TYR A 139 -8.43 -3.53 -30.14
CA TYR A 139 -7.63 -3.45 -28.92
C TYR A 139 -6.23 -3.98 -29.15
N LYS A 140 -5.23 -3.36 -28.52
CA LYS A 140 -3.86 -3.86 -28.51
C LYS A 140 -3.71 -4.94 -27.46
N LEU A 141 -3.27 -6.13 -27.89
CA LEU A 141 -2.88 -7.24 -27.03
C LEU A 141 -1.54 -6.94 -26.34
N GLU A 142 -1.25 -7.66 -25.26
CA GLU A 142 0.03 -7.54 -24.55
C GLU A 142 1.28 -7.91 -25.36
N ASP A 143 1.12 -8.66 -26.46
CA ASP A 143 2.20 -8.98 -27.41
C ASP A 143 2.31 -7.96 -28.56
N GLY A 144 1.55 -6.87 -28.51
CA GLY A 144 1.53 -5.81 -29.51
C GLY A 144 0.66 -6.10 -30.74
N LYS A 145 0.07 -7.29 -30.86
CA LYS A 145 -0.91 -7.60 -31.92
C LYS A 145 -2.25 -6.91 -31.63
N THR A 146 -3.13 -6.89 -32.63
CA THR A 146 -4.49 -6.36 -32.49
C THR A 146 -5.50 -7.49 -32.37
N VAL A 147 -6.56 -7.24 -31.59
CA VAL A 147 -7.77 -8.06 -31.56
C VAL A 147 -8.99 -7.18 -31.74
N THR A 148 -9.93 -7.62 -32.56
CA THR A 148 -11.24 -6.99 -32.69
C THR A 148 -12.22 -7.72 -31.78
N ILE A 149 -12.97 -6.98 -30.96
CA ILE A 149 -13.96 -7.54 -30.04
C ILE A 149 -15.30 -6.88 -30.32
N ASP A 150 -16.32 -7.69 -30.60
CA ASP A 150 -17.69 -7.24 -30.74
C ASP A 150 -18.27 -6.77 -29.40
N LYS A 151 -19.32 -5.96 -29.47
CA LYS A 151 -20.01 -5.46 -28.28
C LYS A 151 -20.47 -6.59 -27.36
N ILE A 152 -20.16 -6.45 -26.07
CA ILE A 152 -20.61 -7.35 -25.01
C ILE A 152 -21.79 -6.72 -24.28
N ASN A 153 -22.87 -7.49 -24.09
CA ASN A 153 -24.09 -7.05 -23.40
C ASN A 153 -23.93 -7.03 -21.88
N GLY A 154 -22.99 -6.21 -21.41
CA GLY A 154 -22.68 -6.01 -19.99
C GLY A 154 -21.98 -7.21 -19.34
N PHE A 155 -21.35 -6.95 -18.20
CA PHE A 155 -20.57 -7.91 -17.44
C PHE A 155 -21.22 -8.23 -16.09
N SER A 156 -21.22 -9.51 -15.70
CA SER A 156 -21.37 -9.87 -14.29
C SER A 156 -20.08 -9.55 -13.52
N SER A 157 -20.19 -9.40 -12.20
CA SER A 157 -19.00 -9.17 -11.35
C SER A 157 -18.03 -10.34 -11.47
N GLY A 158 -16.76 -10.05 -11.81
CA GLY A 158 -15.70 -11.05 -11.94
C GLY A 158 -15.60 -11.72 -13.32
N ALA A 159 -16.48 -11.37 -14.27
CA ALA A 159 -16.39 -11.85 -15.66
C ALA A 159 -15.26 -11.18 -16.48
N ILE A 160 -14.65 -10.13 -15.93
CA ILE A 160 -13.53 -9.41 -16.51
C ILE A 160 -12.49 -9.18 -15.42
N GLN A 161 -11.23 -9.52 -15.72
CA GLN A 161 -10.11 -9.27 -14.81
C GLN A 161 -9.32 -8.06 -15.31
N PHE A 162 -8.99 -7.14 -14.41
CA PHE A 162 -8.19 -5.97 -14.73
C PHE A 162 -6.78 -6.09 -14.19
N SER A 163 -5.82 -5.59 -14.96
CA SER A 163 -4.45 -5.33 -14.49
C SER A 163 -3.98 -3.98 -15.02
N VAL A 164 -2.96 -3.42 -14.38
CA VAL A 164 -2.44 -2.09 -14.71
C VAL A 164 -0.95 -2.22 -15.00
N GLU A 165 -0.50 -1.56 -16.05
CA GLU A 165 0.92 -1.36 -16.35
C GLU A 165 1.17 0.12 -16.56
N SER A 166 2.40 0.57 -16.32
CA SER A 166 2.85 1.92 -16.64
C SER A 166 4.36 1.94 -16.77
N SER A 167 4.88 2.76 -17.68
CA SER A 167 6.32 3.01 -17.80
C SER A 167 6.83 4.05 -16.78
N ASP A 168 5.93 4.62 -15.97
CA ASP A 168 6.28 5.61 -14.95
C ASP A 168 7.19 4.98 -13.88
N PRO A 169 8.36 5.58 -13.58
CA PRO A 169 9.28 5.06 -12.56
C PRO A 169 8.65 4.88 -11.18
N LEU A 170 7.64 5.67 -10.82
CA LEU A 170 6.89 5.50 -9.58
C LEU A 170 6.08 4.21 -9.58
N PHE A 171 5.46 3.85 -10.71
CA PHE A 171 4.69 2.62 -10.83
C PHE A 171 5.56 1.37 -10.69
N GLU A 172 6.79 1.41 -11.22
CA GLU A 172 7.78 0.35 -11.01
C GLU A 172 8.14 0.17 -9.53
N LYS A 173 8.13 1.25 -8.72
CA LYS A 173 8.27 1.14 -7.27
C LYS A 173 7.05 0.50 -6.62
N PHE A 174 5.82 0.82 -7.05
CA PHE A 174 4.61 0.19 -6.53
C PHE A 174 4.60 -1.33 -6.76
N LYS A 175 5.02 -1.78 -7.95
CA LYS A 175 5.16 -3.21 -8.29
C LYS A 175 6.11 -3.98 -7.38
N LYS A 176 7.07 -3.29 -6.75
CA LYS A 176 8.03 -3.90 -5.82
C LYS A 176 7.43 -4.15 -4.43
N ILE A 177 6.29 -3.55 -4.09
CA ILE A 177 5.63 -3.73 -2.80
C ILE A 177 5.03 -5.14 -2.72
N LYS A 178 5.54 -5.94 -1.79
CA LYS A 178 5.06 -7.31 -1.49
C LYS A 178 3.84 -7.32 -0.57
N SER A 179 3.74 -6.33 0.32
CA SER A 179 2.64 -6.23 1.28
C SER A 179 1.29 -6.10 0.58
N ASN A 180 0.35 -7.00 0.89
CA ASN A 180 -0.98 -7.01 0.29
C ASN A 180 -2.06 -6.45 1.24
N ARG A 181 -1.68 -5.69 2.25
CA ARG A 181 -2.61 -5.19 3.26
C ARG A 181 -3.68 -4.29 2.68
N LEU A 182 -4.90 -4.50 3.17
CA LEU A 182 -6.05 -3.66 2.85
C LEU A 182 -6.05 -2.45 3.80
N VAL A 183 -5.68 -1.29 3.29
CA VAL A 183 -5.61 -0.04 4.07
C VAL A 183 -6.97 0.65 4.08
N GLN A 184 -7.41 1.00 5.27
CA GLN A 184 -8.69 1.66 5.57
C GLN A 184 -8.53 2.68 6.71
N PHE A 185 -9.54 3.52 6.89
CA PHE A 185 -9.66 4.42 8.04
C PHE A 185 -10.93 4.04 8.81
N SER A 186 -10.93 4.20 10.13
CA SER A 186 -12.13 3.86 10.93
C SER A 186 -12.47 4.94 11.93
N THR A 187 -13.74 5.32 11.97
CA THR A 187 -14.29 6.20 13.00
C THR A 187 -14.41 5.51 14.36
N GLN A 188 -14.48 4.18 14.37
CA GLN A 188 -14.84 3.42 15.58
C GLN A 188 -13.88 3.67 16.74
N TYR A 189 -12.61 3.98 16.46
CA TYR A 189 -11.62 4.17 17.51
C TYR A 189 -11.82 5.49 18.29
N HIS A 190 -12.05 6.61 17.60
CA HIS A 190 -12.27 7.90 18.29
C HIS A 190 -13.72 8.09 18.76
N LEU A 191 -14.68 7.35 18.18
CA LEU A 191 -16.07 7.35 18.66
C LEU A 191 -16.27 6.45 19.89
N ASN A 192 -15.42 5.43 20.07
CA ASN A 192 -15.50 4.51 21.20
C ASN A 192 -14.17 4.49 21.97
N ASN A 193 -13.70 5.68 22.36
CA ASN A 193 -12.53 5.77 23.24
C ASN A 193 -12.78 4.97 24.55
N PRO A 194 -11.74 4.34 25.11
CA PRO A 194 -11.86 3.65 26.39
C PRO A 194 -12.36 4.59 27.48
N ALA A 195 -13.19 4.09 28.40
CA ALA A 195 -13.73 4.90 29.48
C ALA A 195 -12.64 5.44 30.43
N ASP A 196 -11.54 4.70 30.56
CA ASP A 196 -10.36 5.03 31.35
C ASP A 196 -9.35 5.93 30.59
N ASP A 197 -9.50 6.08 29.27
CA ASP A 197 -8.71 6.99 28.43
C ASP A 197 -9.60 7.64 27.34
N PRO A 198 -10.47 8.60 27.71
CA PRO A 198 -11.47 9.18 26.81
C PRO A 198 -10.87 10.00 25.66
N ASN A 199 -9.57 10.30 25.70
CA ASN A 199 -8.84 11.08 24.69
C ASN A 199 -7.79 10.22 23.94
N LYS A 200 -7.86 8.90 24.06
CA LYS A 200 -6.90 7.97 23.44
C LYS A 200 -6.74 8.23 21.94
N PHE A 201 -7.84 8.18 21.21
CA PHE A 201 -7.88 8.38 19.76
C PHE A 201 -8.57 9.70 19.40
N SER A 202 -8.04 10.35 18.38
CA SER A 202 -8.59 11.57 17.80
C SER A 202 -9.11 11.34 16.38
N PRO A 203 -10.09 12.13 15.93
CA PRO A 203 -10.55 12.06 14.54
C PRO A 203 -9.40 12.44 13.60
N MET A 204 -9.27 11.67 12.52
CA MET A 204 -8.47 12.04 11.37
C MET A 204 -9.30 12.88 10.40
N ASN A 205 -8.59 13.63 9.57
CA ASN A 205 -9.17 14.40 8.47
C ASN A 205 -8.46 14.05 7.16
N PRO A 206 -8.99 14.52 6.00
CA PRO A 206 -8.40 14.23 4.71
C PRO A 206 -6.92 14.60 4.57
N VAL A 207 -6.49 15.70 5.19
CA VAL A 207 -5.09 16.15 5.19
C VAL A 207 -4.19 15.09 5.83
N LEU A 208 -4.58 14.56 6.98
CA LEU A 208 -3.86 13.49 7.67
C LEU A 208 -3.95 12.14 6.95
N ALA A 209 -5.07 11.84 6.29
CA ALA A 209 -5.18 10.62 5.48
C ALA A 209 -4.20 10.61 4.30
N LYS A 210 -3.98 11.76 3.64
CA LYS A 210 -2.98 11.86 2.57
C LYS A 210 -1.56 11.55 3.07
N GLU A 211 -1.20 12.04 4.25
CA GLU A 211 0.08 11.69 4.91
C GLU A 211 0.13 10.21 5.28
N ALA A 212 -0.93 9.66 5.86
CA ALA A 212 -1.01 8.27 6.24
C ALA A 212 -0.86 7.33 5.02
N ILE A 213 -1.51 7.63 3.91
CA ILE A 213 -1.40 6.89 2.63
C ILE A 213 0.05 6.93 2.12
N THR A 214 0.66 8.12 2.12
CA THR A 214 2.07 8.29 1.72
C THR A 214 3.00 7.46 2.58
N MET A 215 2.86 7.56 3.90
CA MET A 215 3.68 6.84 4.88
C MET A 215 3.54 5.33 4.73
N ILE A 216 2.32 4.79 4.61
CA ILE A 216 2.13 3.34 4.53
C ILE A 216 2.65 2.74 3.23
N ILE A 217 2.60 3.48 2.11
CA ILE A 217 3.21 3.05 0.85
C ILE A 217 4.73 3.00 0.98
N ASN A 218 5.37 4.06 1.50
CA ASN A 218 6.80 4.06 1.75
C ASN A 218 7.24 2.95 2.71
N TYR A 219 6.51 2.78 3.82
CA TYR A 219 6.76 1.73 4.80
C TYR A 219 6.67 0.34 4.17
N SER A 220 5.62 0.12 3.36
CA SER A 220 5.39 -1.16 2.69
C SER A 220 6.46 -1.46 1.63
N TYR A 221 6.97 -0.43 0.95
CA TYR A 221 8.14 -0.54 0.08
C TYR A 221 9.39 -0.93 0.88
N ALA A 222 9.66 -0.26 2.01
CA ALA A 222 10.81 -0.55 2.85
C ALA A 222 10.82 -2.01 3.35
N ILE A 223 9.71 -2.52 3.90
CA ILE A 223 9.64 -3.92 4.36
C ILE A 223 9.64 -4.95 3.22
N SER A 224 9.41 -4.51 1.97
CA SER A 224 9.49 -5.38 0.80
C SER A 224 10.93 -5.48 0.26
N HIS A 225 11.80 -4.54 0.64
CA HIS A 225 13.14 -4.37 0.10
C HIS A 225 14.04 -5.59 0.36
N PRO A 226 14.86 -6.03 -0.63
CA PRO A 226 15.75 -7.17 -0.47
C PRO A 226 16.72 -7.03 0.71
N LEU A 227 17.31 -5.85 0.92
CA LEU A 227 18.16 -5.57 2.09
C LEU A 227 17.42 -5.66 3.42
N TYR A 228 16.16 -5.22 3.48
CA TYR A 228 15.34 -5.39 4.68
C TYR A 228 15.10 -6.87 4.93
N TYR A 229 14.67 -7.62 3.91
CA TYR A 229 14.44 -9.06 4.02
C TYR A 229 15.70 -9.82 4.46
N ASP A 230 16.85 -9.58 3.83
CA ASP A 230 18.12 -10.20 4.22
C ASP A 230 18.52 -9.85 5.66
N THR A 231 18.31 -8.60 6.07
CA THR A 231 18.59 -8.15 7.44
C THR A 231 17.63 -8.78 8.45
N PHE A 232 16.34 -8.85 8.12
CA PHE A 232 15.31 -9.47 8.94
C PHE A 232 15.58 -10.97 9.11
N MET A 233 15.92 -11.67 8.02
CA MET A 233 16.25 -13.10 8.09
C MET A 233 17.55 -13.37 8.85
N ASN A 234 18.48 -12.41 8.88
CA ASN A 234 19.81 -12.54 9.50
C ASN A 234 20.04 -11.47 10.57
N PHE A 235 19.06 -11.28 11.45
CA PHE A 235 19.06 -10.20 12.44
C PHE A 235 20.22 -10.27 13.44
N ASP A 236 20.70 -11.48 13.75
CA ASP A 236 21.87 -11.67 14.59
C ASP A 236 23.14 -11.01 14.02
N ARG A 237 23.29 -11.02 12.68
CA ARG A 237 24.37 -10.33 12.01
C ARG A 237 24.25 -8.82 12.19
N PHE A 238 23.04 -8.27 12.05
CA PHE A 238 22.78 -6.85 12.29
C PHE A 238 23.14 -6.43 13.72
N LYS A 239 22.74 -7.21 14.72
CA LYS A 239 23.05 -6.95 16.14
C LYS A 239 24.57 -6.95 16.41
N LYS A 240 25.32 -7.90 15.82
CA LYS A 240 26.79 -7.95 15.93
C LYS A 240 27.47 -6.76 15.25
N GLU A 241 27.00 -6.37 14.07
CA GLU A 241 27.50 -5.20 13.33
C GLU A 241 27.22 -3.90 14.09
N GLN A 242 26.05 -3.78 14.72
CA GLN A 242 25.68 -2.66 15.58
C GLN A 242 26.61 -2.55 16.80
N ALA A 243 26.84 -3.65 17.53
CA ALA A 243 27.78 -3.68 18.66
C ALA A 243 29.20 -3.29 18.23
N THR A 244 29.67 -3.82 17.10
CA THR A 244 30.97 -3.46 16.52
C THR A 244 31.06 -1.96 16.21
N THR A 245 30.01 -1.39 15.61
CA THR A 245 29.94 0.04 15.29
C THR A 245 29.90 0.92 16.54
N ALA A 246 29.26 0.43 17.61
CA ALA A 246 29.25 1.08 18.91
C ALA A 246 30.58 0.95 19.69
N GLY A 247 31.52 0.14 19.20
CA GLY A 247 32.78 -0.15 19.89
C GLY A 247 32.63 -1.05 21.11
N THR A 248 31.55 -1.85 21.19
CA THR A 248 31.28 -2.77 22.30
C THR A 248 31.58 -4.21 21.89
N ALA A 249 32.18 -4.99 22.80
CA ALA A 249 32.41 -6.42 22.58
C ALA A 249 31.14 -7.28 22.81
N THR A 250 30.14 -6.71 23.48
CA THR A 250 28.88 -7.38 23.83
C THR A 250 27.71 -6.83 23.03
N VAL A 251 26.84 -7.73 22.57
CA VAL A 251 25.54 -7.39 22.00
C VAL A 251 24.61 -7.00 23.16
N ASN A 252 23.88 -5.89 23.00
CA ASN A 252 22.88 -5.46 23.97
C ASN A 252 21.54 -6.19 23.71
N GLY A 253 20.95 -6.78 24.74
CA GLY A 253 19.69 -7.52 24.69
C GLY A 253 19.73 -8.78 23.81
N ALA A 254 18.58 -9.11 23.21
CA ALA A 254 18.40 -10.33 22.44
C ALA A 254 19.32 -10.39 21.20
N LEU A 255 19.96 -11.55 20.98
CA LEU A 255 20.86 -11.76 19.84
C LEU A 255 20.09 -11.90 18.51
N ASN A 256 18.88 -12.43 18.54
CA ASN A 256 18.05 -12.69 17.36
C ASN A 256 16.57 -12.38 17.65
N TRP A 257 15.68 -12.57 16.68
CA TRP A 257 14.24 -12.48 16.89
C TRP A 257 13.77 -13.53 17.88
N HIS A 258 12.90 -13.12 18.79
CA HIS A 258 12.22 -13.99 19.75
C HIS A 258 10.72 -13.67 19.76
N GLY A 259 9.93 -14.67 20.14
CA GLY A 259 8.49 -14.68 20.01
C GLY A 259 7.77 -13.98 21.16
N ASN A 260 6.52 -14.39 21.39
CA ASN A 260 5.69 -13.83 22.46
C ASN A 260 5.77 -14.67 23.74
N ALA A 261 6.62 -15.68 23.83
CA ALA A 261 6.74 -16.45 25.07
C ALA A 261 7.37 -15.56 26.16
N ASP A 262 7.17 -15.95 27.41
CA ASP A 262 7.79 -15.25 28.52
C ASP A 262 9.30 -15.49 28.50
N ASP A 263 10.05 -14.40 28.39
CA ASP A 263 11.51 -14.39 28.41
C ASP A 263 12.03 -13.95 29.78
N ASP A 264 13.25 -14.38 30.11
CA ASP A 264 14.00 -13.88 31.26
C ASP A 264 15.15 -13.01 30.75
N ALA A 265 14.77 -11.84 30.23
CA ALA A 265 15.70 -10.87 29.65
C ALA A 265 16.78 -10.42 30.65
N ALA A 266 16.47 -10.41 31.95
CA ALA A 266 17.43 -10.08 33.02
C ALA A 266 18.58 -11.10 33.10
N ASN A 267 18.31 -12.36 32.78
CA ASN A 267 19.31 -13.44 32.71
C ASN A 267 19.72 -13.80 31.26
N GLY A 268 19.22 -13.06 30.26
CA GLY A 268 19.57 -13.25 28.85
C GLY A 268 18.97 -14.50 28.21
N VAL A 269 17.86 -15.02 28.74
CA VAL A 269 17.16 -16.20 28.21
C VAL A 269 15.97 -15.74 27.37
N TYR A 270 15.97 -16.12 26.08
CA TYR A 270 14.95 -15.73 25.11
C TYR A 270 14.43 -16.93 24.30
N ASP A 271 13.16 -16.89 23.87
CA ASP A 271 12.51 -17.86 22.99
C ASP A 271 12.87 -17.65 21.50
N TYR A 272 14.17 -17.70 21.17
CA TYR A 272 14.64 -17.40 19.81
C TYR A 272 13.91 -18.19 18.73
N LEU A 273 13.43 -17.47 17.72
CA LEU A 273 12.75 -18.02 16.57
C LEU A 273 13.74 -18.78 15.67
N THR A 274 13.33 -19.96 15.21
CA THR A 274 14.02 -20.67 14.13
C THR A 274 13.91 -19.89 12.81
N LYS A 275 14.77 -20.19 11.83
CA LYS A 275 14.71 -19.54 10.49
C LYS A 275 13.34 -19.68 9.83
N ALA A 276 12.68 -20.84 9.96
CA ALA A 276 11.33 -21.05 9.42
C ALA A 276 10.26 -20.19 10.13
N GLN A 277 10.40 -20.00 11.45
CA GLN A 277 9.53 -19.10 12.19
C GLN A 277 9.80 -17.63 11.85
N ILE A 278 11.05 -17.23 11.64
CA ILE A 278 11.40 -15.87 11.17
C ILE A 278 10.80 -15.63 9.77
N GLU A 279 10.86 -16.60 8.87
CA GLU A 279 10.21 -16.49 7.56
C GLU A 279 8.69 -16.31 7.68
N THR A 280 8.04 -17.09 8.56
CA THR A 280 6.61 -16.93 8.85
C THR A 280 6.31 -15.55 9.46
N THR A 281 7.21 -15.06 10.31
CA THR A 281 7.14 -13.73 10.93
C THR A 281 7.27 -12.63 9.87
N TYR A 282 8.19 -12.74 8.93
CA TYR A 282 8.28 -11.81 7.81
C TYR A 282 6.99 -11.79 6.98
N ASN A 283 6.47 -12.98 6.64
CA ASN A 283 5.24 -13.11 5.85
C ASN A 283 4.01 -12.50 6.54
N THR A 284 3.94 -12.49 7.88
CA THR A 284 2.85 -11.79 8.61
C THR A 284 2.92 -10.26 8.51
N TYR A 285 4.09 -9.67 8.23
CA TYR A 285 4.22 -8.22 7.99
C TYR A 285 3.72 -7.82 6.60
N ILE A 286 3.77 -8.73 5.63
CA ILE A 286 3.43 -8.46 4.22
C ILE A 286 2.15 -9.17 3.74
N ASP A 287 1.36 -9.72 4.65
CA ASP A 287 0.14 -10.45 4.31
C ASP A 287 -1.00 -9.55 3.80
N ASN A 288 -2.21 -10.12 3.74
CA ASN A 288 -3.38 -9.48 3.14
C ASN A 288 -4.39 -8.91 4.16
N ARG A 289 -4.02 -8.82 5.45
CA ARG A 289 -4.96 -8.41 6.52
C ARG A 289 -5.39 -6.94 6.36
N THR A 290 -6.48 -6.59 7.03
CA THR A 290 -6.99 -5.21 7.04
C THR A 290 -6.21 -4.38 8.05
N LEU A 291 -5.69 -3.24 7.61
CA LEU A 291 -5.04 -2.22 8.41
C LEU A 291 -5.91 -0.96 8.47
N ASN A 292 -6.51 -0.75 9.64
CA ASN A 292 -7.21 0.49 9.98
C ASN A 292 -6.19 1.48 10.57
N MET A 293 -5.89 2.51 9.82
CA MET A 293 -5.02 3.60 10.26
C MET A 293 -5.83 4.61 11.09
N ALA A 294 -5.26 5.06 12.21
CA ALA A 294 -5.91 6.00 13.12
C ALA A 294 -4.90 6.98 13.73
N MET A 295 -5.40 8.07 14.32
CA MET A 295 -4.59 9.04 15.04
C MET A 295 -4.85 8.96 16.55
N VAL A 296 -3.80 9.06 17.35
CA VAL A 296 -3.90 9.22 18.80
C VAL A 296 -3.98 10.70 19.20
N GLY A 297 -4.81 11.01 20.20
CA GLY A 297 -5.14 12.38 20.61
C GLY A 297 -4.26 12.96 21.72
N GLY A 298 -3.68 12.10 22.55
CA GLY A 298 -2.83 12.52 23.67
C GLY A 298 -2.20 11.37 24.45
N GLY A 299 -2.78 10.16 24.37
CA GLY A 299 -2.17 8.93 24.91
C GLY A 299 -1.05 8.36 24.04
N SER A 300 -0.52 7.22 24.46
CA SER A 300 0.43 6.43 23.66
C SER A 300 -0.22 5.93 22.39
N ALA A 301 0.58 5.84 21.32
CA ALA A 301 0.20 5.11 20.12
C ALA A 301 -0.21 3.67 20.46
N TRP A 302 -1.03 3.10 19.58
CA TRP A 302 -1.59 1.77 19.79
C TRP A 302 -1.72 0.99 18.48
N GLY A 303 -1.32 -0.27 18.52
CA GLY A 303 -1.54 -1.28 17.52
C GLY A 303 -2.14 -2.54 18.11
N GLY A 304 -2.90 -3.27 17.32
CA GLY A 304 -3.51 -4.52 17.74
C GLY A 304 -4.72 -4.88 16.89
N GLY A 305 -4.84 -6.17 16.55
CA GLY A 305 -5.84 -6.61 15.58
C GLY A 305 -5.71 -5.84 14.26
N ALA A 306 -6.79 -5.21 13.80
CA ALA A 306 -6.76 -4.39 12.59
C ALA A 306 -6.17 -2.99 12.79
N LEU A 307 -5.98 -2.50 14.02
CA LEU A 307 -5.54 -1.13 14.29
C LEU A 307 -4.02 -0.99 14.22
N ALA A 308 -3.54 0.10 13.62
CA ALA A 308 -2.27 0.73 14.00
C ALA A 308 -2.45 2.25 13.97
N SER A 309 -1.95 2.94 14.98
CA SER A 309 -2.12 4.38 15.13
C SER A 309 -0.81 5.13 15.30
N GLN A 310 -0.87 6.44 15.11
CA GLN A 310 0.29 7.33 15.20
C GLN A 310 -0.16 8.72 15.69
N TRP A 311 0.77 9.48 16.29
CA TRP A 311 0.56 10.88 16.60
C TRP A 311 0.49 11.73 15.33
N GLU A 312 -0.21 12.86 15.41
CA GLU A 312 -0.30 13.83 14.32
C GLU A 312 1.10 14.21 13.79
N SER A 313 2.06 14.46 14.68
CA SER A 313 3.44 14.80 14.32
C SER A 313 4.17 13.72 13.53
N GLY A 314 3.85 12.44 13.77
CA GLY A 314 4.39 11.30 13.05
C GLY A 314 3.91 11.26 11.60
N TYR A 315 2.65 11.61 11.37
CA TYR A 315 2.09 11.77 10.02
C TYR A 315 2.62 13.04 9.32
N VAL A 316 2.66 14.18 10.00
CA VAL A 316 3.00 15.45 9.35
C VAL A 316 4.50 15.62 9.10
N THR A 317 5.35 15.09 9.99
CA THR A 317 6.81 15.30 9.93
C THR A 317 7.65 14.06 10.15
N GLY A 318 7.20 13.12 10.98
CA GLY A 318 8.01 12.00 11.45
C GLY A 318 8.46 11.09 10.32
N HIS A 319 7.53 10.61 9.48
CA HIS A 319 7.88 9.69 8.39
C HIS A 319 8.78 10.32 7.33
N TRP A 320 8.65 11.62 7.07
CA TRP A 320 9.56 12.37 6.19
C TRP A 320 11.00 12.46 6.72
N LYS A 321 11.17 12.40 8.04
CA LYS A 321 12.48 12.35 8.72
C LYS A 321 12.97 10.92 8.98
N GLY A 322 12.16 9.92 8.65
CA GLY A 322 12.42 8.51 8.97
C GLY A 322 12.26 8.16 10.45
N GLU A 323 11.48 8.92 11.22
CA GLU A 323 11.15 8.64 12.62
C GLU A 323 10.07 7.55 12.72
N MET A 324 10.41 6.34 12.28
CA MET A 324 9.45 5.23 12.12
C MET A 324 9.36 4.29 13.33
N SER A 325 10.05 4.58 14.44
CA SER A 325 10.13 3.68 15.61
C SER A 325 8.75 3.32 16.15
N VAL A 326 7.93 4.34 16.47
CA VAL A 326 6.59 4.16 17.04
C VAL A 326 5.66 3.48 16.04
N TRP A 327 5.69 3.91 14.78
CA TRP A 327 4.88 3.25 13.76
C TRP A 327 5.24 1.78 13.61
N SER A 328 6.53 1.47 13.61
CA SER A 328 7.03 0.09 13.54
C SER A 328 6.57 -0.72 14.75
N HIS A 329 6.60 -0.15 15.96
CA HIS A 329 6.09 -0.78 17.18
C HIS A 329 4.61 -1.15 17.04
N GLU A 330 3.77 -0.18 16.69
CA GLU A 330 2.33 -0.43 16.56
C GLU A 330 2.00 -1.37 15.39
N TYR A 331 2.79 -1.31 14.31
CA TYR A 331 2.65 -2.23 13.21
C TYR A 331 3.02 -3.67 13.61
N SER A 332 3.97 -3.85 14.54
CA SER A 332 4.29 -5.16 15.11
C SER A 332 3.15 -5.72 15.95
N HIS A 333 2.51 -4.89 16.79
CA HIS A 333 1.31 -5.29 17.52
C HIS A 333 0.16 -5.68 16.60
N HIS A 334 -0.08 -4.87 15.57
CA HIS A 334 -1.00 -5.21 14.48
C HIS A 334 -0.63 -6.54 13.79
N SER A 335 0.66 -6.85 13.73
CA SER A 335 1.17 -8.09 13.11
C SER A 335 1.06 -9.31 14.03
N GLY A 336 0.71 -9.13 15.31
CA GLY A 336 0.43 -10.19 16.29
C GLY A 336 1.47 -10.37 17.39
N TYR A 337 2.40 -9.42 17.53
CA TYR A 337 3.48 -9.50 18.52
C TYR A 337 3.16 -8.66 19.76
N SER A 338 3.54 -9.14 20.95
CA SER A 338 3.37 -8.42 22.22
C SER A 338 4.69 -7.77 22.65
N HIS A 339 4.67 -7.02 23.76
CA HIS A 339 5.90 -6.49 24.37
C HIS A 339 6.87 -7.55 24.87
N SER A 340 6.48 -8.83 24.94
CA SER A 340 7.41 -9.93 25.22
C SER A 340 8.35 -10.22 24.04
N SER A 341 8.00 -9.78 22.83
CA SER A 341 8.82 -9.98 21.62
C SER A 341 9.62 -8.73 21.26
N ASN A 342 10.89 -8.85 20.89
CA ASN A 342 11.66 -7.75 20.30
C ASN A 342 11.15 -7.25 18.92
N LEU A 343 10.10 -7.87 18.38
CA LEU A 343 9.34 -7.31 17.27
C LEU A 343 8.50 -6.11 17.74
N ALA A 344 7.95 -6.13 18.95
CA ALA A 344 7.17 -5.02 19.51
C ALA A 344 7.77 -4.44 20.80
N ASN A 345 8.94 -4.90 21.28
CA ASN A 345 9.63 -4.30 22.42
C ASN A 345 10.65 -3.24 21.98
N SER A 346 10.85 -2.19 22.80
CA SER A 346 11.93 -1.20 22.65
C SER A 346 13.09 -1.40 23.64
N GLY A 347 12.92 -2.23 24.68
CA GLY A 347 13.82 -2.32 25.82
C GLY A 347 15.08 -3.18 25.63
N GLU A 348 15.12 -4.07 24.64
CA GLU A 348 16.16 -5.13 24.52
C GLU A 348 17.31 -4.74 23.58
N GLY A 349 17.76 -3.48 23.69
CA GLY A 349 18.96 -3.01 22.98
C GLY A 349 18.83 -3.00 21.45
N GLY A 350 17.61 -2.92 20.94
CA GLY A 350 17.33 -2.89 19.51
C GLY A 350 16.59 -4.12 19.02
N GLY A 351 15.52 -3.87 18.27
CA GLY A 351 14.60 -4.84 17.69
C GLY A 351 14.06 -4.30 16.38
N GLN A 352 12.83 -4.68 16.03
CA GLN A 352 12.19 -4.26 14.79
C GLN A 352 12.09 -2.74 14.67
N GLN A 353 11.78 -2.06 15.78
CA GLN A 353 11.68 -0.61 15.84
C GLN A 353 12.98 0.09 15.39
N GLU A 354 14.12 -0.33 15.94
CA GLU A 354 15.40 0.29 15.63
C GLU A 354 15.88 -0.11 14.23
N MET A 355 15.87 -1.40 13.93
CA MET A 355 16.36 -1.92 12.64
C MET A 355 15.59 -1.28 11.47
N LEU A 356 14.26 -1.24 11.55
CA LEU A 356 13.46 -0.62 10.50
C LEU A 356 13.64 0.89 10.45
N THR A 357 13.73 1.57 11.60
CA THR A 357 13.96 3.02 11.63
C THR A 357 15.28 3.39 10.96
N GLU A 358 16.36 2.70 11.29
CA GLU A 358 17.67 2.94 10.69
C GLU A 358 17.68 2.57 9.20
N PHE A 359 17.00 1.49 8.82
CA PHE A 359 16.87 1.12 7.41
C PHE A 359 16.05 2.14 6.62
N TYR A 360 14.93 2.61 7.15
CA TYR A 360 14.06 3.57 6.50
C TYR A 360 14.77 4.92 6.28
N LYS A 361 15.51 5.41 7.29
CA LYS A 361 16.39 6.59 7.13
C LYS A 361 17.44 6.37 6.05
N TYR A 362 18.01 5.17 5.96
CA TYR A 362 18.96 4.83 4.91
C TYR A 362 18.33 4.90 3.52
N LEU A 363 17.09 4.43 3.35
CA LEU A 363 16.36 4.58 2.08
C LEU A 363 16.04 6.04 1.73
N ILE A 364 15.79 6.90 2.72
CA ILE A 364 15.68 8.36 2.49
C ILE A 364 17.02 8.91 1.99
N TYR A 365 18.12 8.57 2.66
CA TYR A 365 19.47 8.99 2.25
C TYR A 365 19.81 8.55 0.82
N LEU A 366 19.44 7.33 0.44
CA LEU A 366 19.64 6.82 -0.91
C LEU A 366 18.71 7.47 -1.95
N ASN A 367 17.71 8.25 -1.55
CA ASN A 367 16.63 8.70 -2.42
C ASN A 367 15.89 7.52 -3.09
N ASP A 368 15.58 6.46 -2.33
CA ASP A 368 15.06 5.20 -2.86
C ASP A 368 13.58 4.91 -2.50
N LEU A 369 13.01 5.58 -1.50
CA LEU A 369 11.57 5.43 -1.21
C LEU A 369 10.69 5.96 -2.37
N PRO A 370 9.43 5.49 -2.50
CA PRO A 370 8.46 6.04 -3.44
C PRO A 370 8.26 7.56 -3.31
N PHE A 371 8.22 8.07 -2.07
CA PHE A 371 7.97 9.49 -1.79
C PHE A 371 8.97 10.02 -0.77
N LEU A 372 9.59 11.16 -1.06
CA LEU A 372 10.65 11.74 -0.21
C LEU A 372 10.55 13.25 -0.03
N ASP A 373 9.80 13.93 -0.89
CA ASP A 373 9.62 15.37 -0.81
C ASP A 373 8.33 15.71 -0.05
N PRO A 374 8.40 16.31 1.15
CA PRO A 374 7.20 16.71 1.90
C PRO A 374 6.37 17.80 1.20
N ASP A 375 6.94 18.52 0.22
CA ASP A 375 6.20 19.57 -0.50
C ASP A 375 5.14 19.03 -1.46
N VAL A 376 5.17 17.72 -1.79
CA VAL A 376 4.11 17.08 -2.59
C VAL A 376 2.74 17.15 -1.90
N LEU A 377 2.71 17.15 -0.57
CA LEU A 377 1.50 17.34 0.24
C LEU A 377 1.44 18.71 0.92
N LYS A 378 2.61 19.24 1.30
CA LYS A 378 2.79 20.51 2.02
C LYS A 378 1.92 20.60 3.28
N THR A 379 1.68 19.46 3.94
CA THR A 379 0.76 19.37 5.08
C THR A 379 1.19 20.25 6.24
N TYR A 380 2.50 20.40 6.48
CA TYR A 380 3.03 21.23 7.55
C TYR A 380 2.60 22.71 7.51
N THR A 381 2.08 23.21 6.38
CA THR A 381 1.50 24.57 6.28
C THR A 381 -0.01 24.63 6.51
N LYS A 382 -0.70 23.49 6.62
CA LYS A 382 -2.17 23.38 6.64
C LYS A 382 -2.73 23.52 8.06
N THR A 383 -2.34 24.58 8.77
CA THR A 383 -2.67 24.81 10.20
C THR A 383 -4.16 24.81 10.51
N ALA A 384 -5.02 25.14 9.55
CA ALA A 384 -6.47 25.08 9.71
C ALA A 384 -7.01 23.64 9.92
N TYR A 385 -6.23 22.62 9.56
CA TYR A 385 -6.60 21.21 9.63
C TYR A 385 -5.74 20.42 10.63
N LEU A 386 -4.86 21.08 11.38
CA LEU A 386 -3.93 20.44 12.29
C LEU A 386 -4.10 21.00 13.69
N THR A 387 -3.91 20.14 14.69
CA THR A 387 -3.90 20.55 16.09
C THR A 387 -2.55 21.17 16.48
N GLY A 388 -1.46 20.69 15.89
CA GLY A 388 -0.11 21.21 16.06
C GLY A 388 0.29 22.26 15.02
N THR A 389 1.32 23.04 15.35
CA THR A 389 2.04 23.88 14.39
C THR A 389 3.34 23.20 13.98
N TYR A 390 3.54 23.04 12.67
CA TYR A 390 4.69 22.30 12.14
C TYR A 390 5.55 23.18 11.23
N LYS A 391 6.80 22.76 11.03
CA LYS A 391 7.71 23.29 10.03
C LYS A 391 7.94 22.23 8.95
N LYS A 392 8.44 22.65 7.80
CA LYS A 392 8.89 21.72 6.76
C LYS A 392 9.85 20.70 7.37
N PRO A 393 9.59 19.38 7.27
CA PRO A 393 10.51 18.39 7.79
C PRO A 393 11.81 18.42 6.98
N ILE A 394 12.94 18.36 7.68
CA ILE A 394 14.28 18.31 7.10
C ILE A 394 14.91 17.00 7.56
N PHE A 395 15.24 16.14 6.61
CA PHE A 395 15.93 14.89 6.89
C PHE A 395 17.43 15.11 7.11
N THR A 396 18.01 14.38 8.05
CA THR A 396 19.46 14.27 8.22
C THR A 396 19.77 12.85 8.67
N ILE A 397 20.71 12.18 7.98
CA ILE A 397 21.16 10.85 8.38
C ILE A 397 22.25 10.96 9.44
N ASN A 398 22.20 10.11 10.45
CA ASN A 398 23.30 9.95 11.39
C ASN A 398 24.48 9.24 10.66
N PRO A 399 25.71 9.78 10.66
CA PRO A 399 26.87 9.10 10.07
C PRO A 399 27.15 7.70 10.65
N LYS A 400 26.63 7.43 11.86
CA LYS A 400 26.71 6.11 12.54
C LYS A 400 25.52 5.19 12.26
N ASN A 401 24.60 5.57 11.36
CA ASN A 401 23.50 4.70 10.95
C ASN A 401 24.05 3.34 10.46
N SER A 402 23.55 2.25 11.00
CA SER A 402 24.14 0.91 10.79
C SER A 402 24.16 0.49 9.31
N PHE A 403 23.13 0.85 8.55
CA PHE A 403 23.05 0.55 7.13
C PHE A 403 23.97 1.45 6.30
N LEU A 404 24.11 2.73 6.66
CA LEU A 404 25.07 3.63 6.02
C LEU A 404 26.51 3.16 6.22
N VAL A 405 26.89 2.79 7.45
CA VAL A 405 28.23 2.29 7.76
C VAL A 405 28.54 1.02 6.97
N LYS A 406 27.56 0.11 6.89
CA LYS A 406 27.69 -1.18 6.21
C LYS A 406 27.73 -1.05 4.68
N TYR A 407 26.75 -0.37 4.10
CA TYR A 407 26.53 -0.34 2.65
C TYR A 407 27.08 0.91 1.96
N LYS A 408 27.58 1.89 2.71
CA LYS A 408 28.34 3.06 2.20
C LYS A 408 27.64 3.84 1.08
N GLY A 409 26.31 3.91 1.11
CA GLY A 409 25.51 4.61 0.10
C GLY A 409 25.15 3.77 -1.14
N GLU A 410 25.39 2.45 -1.09
CA GLU A 410 24.95 1.50 -2.11
C GLU A 410 23.67 0.76 -1.70
N GLY A 411 23.13 -0.05 -2.62
CA GLY A 411 22.02 -0.97 -2.30
C GLY A 411 20.63 -0.45 -2.61
N LYS A 412 20.50 0.56 -3.48
CA LYS A 412 19.20 0.95 -4.07
C LYS A 412 18.52 -0.24 -4.73
N TRP A 413 17.19 -0.29 -4.64
CA TRP A 413 16.41 -1.31 -5.31
C TRP A 413 16.34 -1.05 -6.82
N LYS A 414 17.26 -1.68 -7.57
CA LYS A 414 17.25 -1.69 -9.04
C LYS A 414 15.93 -2.24 -9.58
#